data_AF-A0A180GSG7-F1
#
_entry.id   AF-A0A180GSG7-F1
#
_cell.length_a   1.000
_cell.length_b   1.000
_cell.length_c   1.000
_cell.angle_alpha   90.00
_cell.angle_beta   90.00
_cell.angle_gamma   90.00
#
_symmetry.space_group_name_H-M   'P 1'
#
loop_
_entity.id
_entity.type
_entity.pdbx_description
1 polymer ?
#
loop_
_entity_poly.entity_id
_entity_poly.type
_entity_poly.pdbx_seq_one_letter_code
_entity_poly.pdbx_strand_id
1 'polypeptide(L)'
;MSRTVFALPRAKRAAWLQTHKEYVVRWLNADFQKPWFAEKDGQPAELGDMTYAETVDRLVRLMYVRHQSRWVDPTLQNLVGDWLRRIEERLSVVNGAPKISELDCPSPTLQKFFARYPEARTQILASEDIVYFLSLCQRPGQKPVPFIPVLDADFGIWFKKESLWQAEDIDAVFDQDLQRVAILQGPVAVRHFRTTEATAGAILRGIEAGLVSRLLAEEYGGNEGRVPRKDFLCPHVDGATNAHILQTATGKIACQVRAHATPGHTEHIYDIVGGLPPSLASGEGFSIEGRPNNGEFECGAILHIHCA
;
A
#
# COMPACT_ATOMS: atom_id res chain seq x y z
N MET A 1 20.67 -10.80 -11.48
CA MET A 1 19.64 -10.70 -12.53
C MET A 1 19.71 -9.42 -13.37
N SER A 2 19.75 -8.21 -12.78
CA SER A 2 19.77 -6.96 -13.58
C SER A 2 20.95 -6.80 -14.54
N ARG A 3 22.16 -7.18 -14.11
CA ARG A 3 23.38 -7.16 -14.94
C ARG A 3 23.51 -8.35 -15.90
N THR A 4 22.61 -9.32 -15.82
CA THR A 4 22.63 -10.55 -16.63
C THR A 4 21.44 -10.57 -17.59
N VAL A 5 20.36 -11.29 -17.27
CA VAL A 5 19.20 -11.47 -18.14
C VAL A 5 18.54 -10.16 -18.55
N PHE A 6 18.46 -9.17 -17.65
CA PHE A 6 17.79 -7.90 -17.97
C PHE A 6 18.68 -6.90 -18.74
N ALA A 7 19.99 -7.13 -18.81
CA ALA A 7 20.89 -6.37 -19.67
C ALA A 7 20.77 -6.79 -21.15
N LEU A 8 20.23 -8.00 -21.41
CA LEU A 8 20.01 -8.49 -22.77
C LEU A 8 18.77 -7.84 -23.42
N PRO A 9 18.77 -7.69 -24.76
CA PRO A 9 17.57 -7.33 -25.53
C PRO A 9 16.42 -8.31 -25.25
N ARG A 10 15.16 -7.85 -25.22
CA ARG A 10 13.97 -8.66 -24.85
C ARG A 10 13.91 -9.98 -25.63
N ALA A 11 14.20 -9.96 -26.93
CA ALA A 11 14.19 -11.13 -27.80
C ALA A 11 15.20 -12.24 -27.39
N LYS A 12 16.31 -11.89 -26.72
CA LYS A 12 17.33 -12.86 -26.30
C LYS A 12 17.13 -13.41 -24.89
N ARG A 13 16.19 -12.85 -24.12
CA ARG A 13 16.02 -13.20 -22.69
C ARG A 13 15.48 -14.60 -22.50
N ALA A 14 14.46 -14.99 -23.26
CA ALA A 14 13.84 -16.32 -23.15
C ALA A 14 14.87 -17.43 -23.42
N ALA A 15 15.64 -17.33 -24.50
CA ALA A 15 16.69 -18.30 -24.81
C ALA A 15 17.77 -18.39 -23.72
N TRP A 16 18.19 -17.24 -23.18
CA TRP A 16 19.17 -17.21 -22.09
C TRP A 16 18.63 -17.87 -20.82
N LEU A 17 17.37 -17.59 -20.46
CA LEU A 17 16.70 -18.17 -19.29
C LEU A 17 16.61 -19.69 -19.37
N GLN A 18 16.31 -20.24 -20.55
CA GLN A 18 16.27 -21.69 -20.76
C GLN A 18 17.66 -22.31 -20.57
N THR A 19 18.71 -21.66 -21.09
CA THR A 19 20.10 -22.16 -20.98
C THR A 19 20.64 -22.08 -19.54
N HIS A 20 20.15 -21.14 -18.72
CA HIS A 20 20.64 -20.90 -17.36
C HIS A 20 19.59 -21.22 -16.29
N LYS A 21 18.62 -22.08 -16.62
CA LYS A 21 17.46 -22.35 -15.78
C LYS A 21 17.82 -22.77 -14.36
N GLU A 22 18.68 -23.77 -14.23
CA GLU A 22 19.11 -24.29 -12.93
C GLU A 22 19.74 -23.19 -12.06
N TYR A 23 20.61 -22.36 -12.66
CA TYR A 23 21.23 -21.22 -11.97
C TYR A 23 20.17 -20.21 -11.49
N VAL A 24 19.22 -19.84 -12.36
CA VAL A 24 18.16 -18.87 -12.03
C VAL A 24 17.25 -19.42 -10.93
N VAL A 25 16.81 -20.67 -11.06
CA VAL A 25 15.91 -21.34 -10.09
C VAL A 25 16.58 -21.46 -8.72
N ARG A 26 17.85 -21.89 -8.68
CA ARG A 26 18.62 -21.94 -7.43
C ARG A 26 18.70 -20.58 -6.77
N TRP A 27 19.01 -19.53 -7.54
CA TRP A 27 19.09 -18.17 -7.03
C TRP A 27 17.73 -17.63 -6.54
N LEU A 28 16.64 -17.89 -7.27
CA LEU A 28 15.28 -17.49 -6.86
C LEU A 28 14.91 -18.12 -5.51
N ASN A 29 15.21 -19.41 -5.32
CA ASN A 29 14.92 -20.13 -4.09
C ASN A 29 15.84 -19.73 -2.93
N ALA A 30 17.07 -19.28 -3.19
CA ALA A 30 18.02 -18.90 -2.14
C ALA A 30 17.86 -17.44 -1.69
N ASP A 31 17.73 -16.50 -2.62
CA ASP A 31 18.00 -15.08 -2.35
C ASP A 31 16.83 -14.13 -2.68
N PHE A 32 15.74 -14.63 -3.28
CA PHE A 32 14.67 -13.76 -3.76
C PHE A 32 13.35 -13.97 -2.99
N GLN A 33 12.59 -12.88 -2.84
CA GLN A 33 11.27 -12.89 -2.20
C GLN A 33 10.20 -13.67 -2.97
N LYS A 34 10.42 -13.96 -4.26
CA LYS A 34 9.54 -14.80 -5.08
C LYS A 34 10.27 -16.09 -5.45
N PRO A 35 10.06 -17.20 -4.72
CA PRO A 35 10.71 -18.45 -5.04
C PRO A 35 10.21 -19.01 -6.38
N TRP A 36 10.94 -19.99 -6.90
CA TRP A 36 10.44 -20.85 -7.96
C TRP A 36 9.23 -21.63 -7.45
N PHE A 37 8.15 -21.64 -8.23
CA PHE A 37 6.93 -22.31 -7.81
C PHE A 37 7.11 -23.82 -7.79
N ALA A 38 7.55 -24.40 -8.92
CA ALA A 38 7.47 -25.83 -9.13
C ALA A 38 8.52 -26.61 -8.33
N GLU A 39 8.04 -27.48 -7.45
CA GLU A 39 8.85 -28.26 -6.51
C GLU A 39 8.27 -29.67 -6.44
N LYS A 40 9.14 -30.68 -6.51
CA LYS A 40 8.81 -32.09 -6.35
C LYS A 40 9.77 -32.69 -5.34
N ASP A 41 9.24 -33.29 -4.28
CA ASP A 41 10.02 -33.88 -3.20
C ASP A 41 11.09 -32.94 -2.59
N GLY A 42 10.77 -31.64 -2.48
CA GLY A 42 11.70 -30.64 -1.96
C GLY A 42 12.77 -30.16 -2.95
N GLN A 43 12.76 -30.66 -4.18
CA GLN A 43 13.69 -30.26 -5.24
C GLN A 43 12.98 -29.43 -6.31
N PRO A 44 13.67 -28.48 -6.98
CA PRO A 44 13.07 -27.75 -8.08
C PRO A 44 12.68 -28.68 -9.24
N ALA A 45 11.49 -28.47 -9.80
CA ALA A 45 10.92 -29.27 -10.88
C ALA A 45 10.22 -28.38 -11.92
N GLU A 46 9.61 -28.98 -12.95
CA GLU A 46 8.68 -28.31 -13.85
C GLU A 46 7.23 -28.41 -13.38
N LEU A 47 6.39 -27.47 -13.82
CA LEU A 47 4.94 -27.54 -13.60
C LEU A 47 4.34 -28.86 -14.11
N GLY A 48 4.84 -29.38 -15.23
CA GLY A 48 4.37 -30.64 -15.80
C GLY A 48 4.82 -31.90 -15.03
N ASP A 49 5.79 -31.77 -14.13
CA ASP A 49 6.26 -32.89 -13.30
C ASP A 49 5.52 -32.98 -11.96
N MET A 50 4.85 -31.90 -11.57
CA MET A 50 4.04 -31.83 -10.35
C MET A 50 2.70 -32.51 -10.54
N THR A 51 2.22 -33.12 -9.47
CA THR A 51 0.86 -33.59 -9.33
C THR A 51 -0.08 -32.44 -8.97
N TYR A 52 -1.37 -32.63 -9.21
CA TYR A 52 -2.38 -31.64 -8.81
C TYR A 52 -2.31 -31.34 -7.30
N ALA A 53 -2.11 -32.36 -6.47
CA ALA A 53 -1.98 -32.18 -5.02
C ALA A 53 -0.74 -31.34 -4.65
N GLU A 54 0.42 -31.62 -5.24
CA GLU A 54 1.64 -30.84 -4.98
C GLU A 54 1.47 -29.37 -5.36
N THR A 55 0.77 -29.06 -6.45
CA THR A 55 0.53 -27.66 -6.83
C THR A 55 -0.35 -26.92 -5.82
N VAL A 56 -1.39 -27.57 -5.31
CA VAL A 56 -2.28 -26.99 -4.29
C VAL A 56 -1.54 -26.79 -2.97
N ASP A 57 -0.79 -27.80 -2.52
CA ASP A 57 0.00 -27.72 -1.29
C ASP A 57 1.05 -26.60 -1.39
N ARG A 58 1.67 -26.45 -2.56
CA ARG A 58 2.63 -25.37 -2.85
C ARG A 58 1.96 -24.00 -2.89
N LEU A 59 0.79 -23.84 -3.51
CA LEU A 59 0.02 -22.59 -3.50
C LEU A 59 -0.26 -22.16 -2.06
N VAL A 60 -0.78 -23.07 -1.23
CA VAL A 60 -1.11 -22.80 0.17
C VAL A 60 0.15 -22.46 0.96
N ARG A 61 1.25 -23.18 0.76
CA ARG A 61 2.54 -22.87 1.40
C ARG A 61 3.03 -21.45 1.11
N LEU A 62 2.77 -20.94 -0.08
CA LEU A 62 3.26 -19.64 -0.54
C LEU A 62 2.26 -18.48 -0.35
N MET A 63 0.97 -18.77 -0.11
CA MET A 63 -0.11 -17.77 -0.06
C MET A 63 -0.88 -17.74 1.27
N TYR A 64 -0.63 -18.69 2.18
CA TYR A 64 -1.30 -18.79 3.47
C TYR A 64 -0.31 -18.70 4.64
N VAL A 65 -0.53 -17.72 5.52
CA VAL A 65 0.29 -17.45 6.70
C VAL A 65 -0.19 -18.31 7.86
N ARG A 66 0.38 -19.51 7.98
CA ARG A 66 -0.10 -20.55 8.91
C ARG A 66 -0.19 -20.11 10.37
N HIS A 67 0.80 -19.39 10.87
CA HIS A 67 0.86 -18.99 12.27
C HIS A 67 -0.12 -17.85 12.63
N GLN A 68 -0.66 -17.15 11.62
CA GLN A 68 -1.69 -16.10 11.78
C GLN A 68 -3.06 -16.57 11.32
N SER A 69 -3.17 -17.80 10.81
CA SER A 69 -4.39 -18.37 10.22
C SER A 69 -5.07 -17.44 9.23
N ARG A 70 -4.30 -16.83 8.32
CA ARG A 70 -4.83 -15.91 7.29
C ARG A 70 -4.22 -16.16 5.92
N TRP A 71 -4.96 -15.75 4.90
CA TRP A 71 -4.42 -15.59 3.55
C TRP A 71 -3.63 -14.28 3.44
N VAL A 72 -2.62 -14.26 2.57
CA VAL A 72 -1.91 -13.03 2.23
C VAL A 72 -2.86 -12.01 1.61
N ASP A 73 -3.80 -12.47 0.80
CA ASP A 73 -4.83 -11.63 0.18
C ASP A 73 -6.06 -12.47 -0.21
N PRO A 74 -7.30 -11.95 -0.05
CA PRO A 74 -8.52 -12.68 -0.43
C PRO A 74 -8.56 -13.11 -1.91
N THR A 75 -7.94 -12.33 -2.81
CA THR A 75 -7.88 -12.67 -4.23
C THR A 75 -6.99 -13.88 -4.51
N LEU A 76 -5.98 -14.13 -3.66
CA LEU A 76 -5.14 -15.33 -3.74
C LEU A 76 -5.85 -16.56 -3.19
N GLN A 77 -6.67 -16.41 -2.14
CA GLN A 77 -7.58 -17.45 -1.69
C GLN A 77 -8.54 -17.88 -2.81
N ASN A 78 -9.11 -16.91 -3.53
CA ASN A 78 -9.98 -17.16 -4.68
C ASN A 78 -9.24 -17.91 -5.80
N LEU A 79 -7.96 -17.57 -6.07
CA LEU A 79 -7.14 -18.30 -7.03
C LEU A 79 -7.03 -19.78 -6.67
N VAL A 80 -6.76 -20.11 -5.39
CA VAL A 80 -6.67 -21.51 -4.95
C VAL A 80 -8.02 -22.20 -5.09
N GLY A 81 -9.12 -21.52 -4.74
CA GLY A 81 -10.47 -22.03 -4.94
C GLY A 81 -10.78 -22.34 -6.41
N ASP A 82 -10.40 -21.45 -7.33
CA ASP A 82 -10.57 -21.65 -8.77
C ASP A 82 -9.72 -22.81 -9.30
N TRP A 83 -8.49 -22.94 -8.79
CA TRP A 83 -7.62 -24.07 -9.14
C TRP A 83 -8.19 -25.41 -8.65
N LEU A 84 -8.74 -25.46 -7.44
CA LEU A 84 -9.42 -26.65 -6.93
C LEU A 84 -10.64 -27.02 -7.77
N ARG A 85 -11.42 -26.04 -8.24
CA ARG A 85 -12.54 -26.29 -9.16
C ARG A 85 -12.05 -26.87 -10.49
N ARG A 86 -10.92 -26.40 -11.02
CA ARG A 86 -10.32 -26.99 -12.23
C ARG A 86 -9.89 -28.44 -12.02
N ILE A 87 -9.33 -28.77 -10.86
CA ILE A 87 -8.96 -30.15 -10.51
C ILE A 87 -10.20 -31.03 -10.44
N GLU A 88 -11.28 -30.54 -9.82
CA GLU A 88 -12.56 -31.24 -9.75
C GLU A 88 -13.16 -31.47 -11.15
N GLU A 89 -13.19 -30.46 -12.03
CA GLU A 89 -13.63 -30.62 -13.42
C GLU A 89 -12.82 -31.67 -14.19
N ARG A 90 -11.52 -31.81 -13.87
CA ARG A 90 -10.64 -32.77 -14.52
C ARG A 90 -10.85 -34.20 -14.04
N LEU A 91 -11.05 -34.38 -12.73
CA LEU A 91 -11.06 -35.69 -12.08
C LEU A 91 -12.47 -36.23 -11.82
N SER A 92 -13.50 -35.39 -11.92
CA SER A 92 -14.89 -35.84 -11.77
C SER A 92 -15.35 -36.65 -12.99
N VAL A 93 -15.86 -37.85 -12.71
CA VAL A 93 -16.39 -38.77 -13.74
C VAL A 93 -17.89 -38.52 -13.99
N VAL A 94 -18.60 -37.89 -13.04
CA VAL A 94 -20.05 -37.66 -13.09
C VAL A 94 -20.37 -36.27 -12.49
N ASN A 95 -21.21 -35.50 -13.18
CA ASN A 95 -21.72 -34.21 -12.71
C ASN A 95 -22.38 -34.34 -11.32
N GLY A 96 -21.81 -33.70 -10.29
CA GLY A 96 -22.54 -33.33 -9.08
C GLY A 96 -21.85 -33.63 -7.74
N ALA A 97 -21.41 -32.56 -7.06
CA ALA A 97 -21.35 -32.33 -5.60
C ALA A 97 -20.89 -30.86 -5.37
N PRO A 98 -21.03 -30.26 -4.17
CA PRO A 98 -21.00 -28.80 -4.03
C PRO A 98 -19.60 -28.22 -4.28
N LYS A 99 -19.60 -27.08 -4.97
CA LYS A 99 -18.42 -26.25 -5.20
C LYS A 99 -17.79 -25.90 -3.86
N ILE A 100 -16.47 -26.06 -3.73
CA ILE A 100 -15.73 -25.51 -2.59
C ILE A 100 -15.97 -24.00 -2.56
N SER A 101 -16.72 -23.55 -1.56
CA SER A 101 -17.08 -22.15 -1.38
C SER A 101 -16.14 -21.43 -0.40
N GLU A 102 -15.53 -22.16 0.53
CA GLU A 102 -14.79 -21.56 1.65
C GLU A 102 -13.44 -22.25 1.84
N LEU A 103 -12.38 -21.44 1.86
CA LEU A 103 -11.00 -21.89 2.02
C LEU A 103 -10.30 -21.17 3.17
N ASP A 104 -11.05 -20.71 4.18
CA ASP A 104 -10.50 -19.88 5.29
C ASP A 104 -9.40 -20.63 6.05
N CYS A 105 -9.70 -21.87 6.43
CA CYS A 105 -8.72 -22.82 6.93
C CYS A 105 -8.46 -23.89 5.85
N PRO A 106 -7.32 -23.84 5.13
CA PRO A 106 -7.10 -24.75 4.01
C PRO A 106 -6.95 -26.22 4.44
N SER A 107 -6.29 -26.51 5.56
CA SER A 107 -5.93 -27.89 5.91
C SER A 107 -7.13 -28.86 5.98
N PRO A 108 -8.23 -28.57 6.70
CA PRO A 108 -9.38 -29.48 6.77
C PRO A 108 -10.11 -29.62 5.43
N THR A 109 -10.24 -28.52 4.68
CA THR A 109 -10.92 -28.52 3.37
C THR A 109 -10.14 -29.34 2.35
N LEU A 110 -8.81 -29.19 2.33
CA LEU A 110 -7.94 -29.94 1.44
C LEU A 110 -7.87 -31.43 1.77
N GLN A 111 -7.91 -31.80 3.06
CA GLN A 111 -8.01 -33.22 3.45
C GLN A 111 -9.27 -33.87 2.89
N LYS A 112 -10.43 -33.21 3.02
CA LYS A 112 -11.70 -33.71 2.45
C LYS A 112 -11.65 -33.76 0.92
N PHE A 113 -11.07 -32.74 0.29
CA PHE A 113 -10.94 -32.67 -1.15
C PHE A 113 -10.09 -33.80 -1.72
N PHE A 114 -8.90 -34.04 -1.17
CA PHE A 114 -8.02 -35.11 -1.65
C PHE A 114 -8.46 -36.52 -1.21
N ALA A 115 -9.29 -36.64 -0.18
CA ALA A 115 -9.96 -37.91 0.12
C ALA A 115 -11.04 -38.23 -0.92
N ARG A 116 -11.67 -37.21 -1.51
CA ARG A 116 -12.66 -37.34 -2.58
C ARG A 116 -12.02 -37.60 -3.95
N TYR A 117 -10.89 -36.96 -4.23
CA TYR A 117 -10.16 -37.05 -5.49
C TYR A 117 -8.72 -37.58 -5.25
N PRO A 118 -8.56 -38.86 -4.88
CA PRO A 118 -7.25 -39.43 -4.57
C PRO A 118 -6.28 -39.43 -5.77
N GLU A 119 -6.80 -39.47 -7.01
CA GLU A 119 -6.02 -39.41 -8.25
C GLU A 119 -5.21 -38.11 -8.38
N ALA A 120 -5.64 -37.02 -7.72
CA ALA A 120 -4.91 -35.76 -7.70
C ALA A 120 -3.50 -35.89 -7.11
N ARG A 121 -3.23 -36.93 -6.31
CA ARG A 121 -1.93 -37.18 -5.67
C ARG A 121 -0.94 -37.92 -6.56
N THR A 122 -1.39 -38.52 -7.66
CA THR A 122 -0.54 -39.33 -8.53
C THR A 122 -0.52 -38.81 -9.96
N GLN A 123 -1.60 -38.15 -10.41
CA GLN A 123 -1.69 -37.59 -11.74
C GLN A 123 -0.95 -36.26 -11.83
N ILE A 124 0.00 -36.21 -12.76
CA ILE A 124 0.70 -34.98 -13.14
C ILE A 124 -0.21 -34.03 -13.93
N LEU A 125 0.15 -32.74 -13.94
CA LEU A 125 -0.63 -31.72 -14.63
C LEU A 125 -0.74 -32.01 -16.14
N ALA A 126 -1.97 -31.99 -16.65
CA ALA A 126 -2.22 -31.98 -18.09
C ALA A 126 -1.71 -30.67 -18.73
N SER A 127 -1.30 -30.73 -20.00
CA SER A 127 -0.76 -29.56 -20.71
C SER A 127 -1.74 -28.38 -20.77
N GLU A 128 -3.04 -28.66 -20.92
CA GLU A 128 -4.10 -27.64 -20.91
C GLU A 128 -4.24 -26.98 -19.54
N ASP A 129 -3.99 -27.73 -18.47
CA ASP A 129 -4.12 -27.23 -17.09
C ASP A 129 -2.91 -26.42 -16.67
N ILE A 130 -1.72 -26.69 -17.23
CA ILE A 130 -0.55 -25.81 -17.09
C ILE A 130 -0.86 -24.43 -17.69
N VAL A 131 -1.40 -24.39 -18.92
CA VAL A 131 -1.78 -23.12 -19.57
C VAL A 131 -2.85 -22.40 -18.74
N TYR A 132 -3.85 -23.12 -18.25
CA TYR A 132 -4.88 -22.55 -17.38
C TYR A 132 -4.28 -21.99 -16.08
N PHE A 133 -3.41 -22.74 -15.40
CA PHE A 133 -2.74 -22.30 -14.18
C PHE A 133 -1.93 -21.01 -14.39
N LEU A 134 -1.17 -20.93 -15.49
CA LEU A 134 -0.42 -19.71 -15.84
C LEU A 134 -1.37 -18.53 -16.08
N SER A 135 -2.51 -18.76 -16.74
CA SER A 135 -3.53 -17.73 -16.93
C SER A 135 -4.15 -17.24 -15.62
N LEU A 136 -4.38 -18.14 -14.65
CA LEU A 136 -4.83 -17.78 -13.30
C LEU A 136 -3.81 -16.90 -12.59
N CYS A 137 -2.52 -17.25 -12.70
CA CYS A 137 -1.43 -16.48 -12.08
C CYS A 137 -1.28 -15.06 -12.66
N GLN A 138 -1.75 -14.80 -13.89
CA GLN A 138 -1.71 -13.49 -14.55
C GLN A 138 -3.03 -12.72 -14.51
N ARG A 139 -4.08 -13.24 -13.86
CA ARG A 139 -5.42 -12.68 -13.91
C ARG A 139 -5.45 -11.18 -13.51
N PRO A 140 -6.04 -10.29 -14.34
CA PRO A 140 -6.23 -8.89 -13.98
C PRO A 140 -7.14 -8.71 -12.75
N GLY A 141 -6.87 -7.70 -11.93
CA GLY A 141 -7.63 -7.42 -10.71
C GLY A 141 -7.33 -8.33 -9.51
N GLN A 142 -6.48 -9.34 -9.69
CA GLN A 142 -5.97 -10.20 -8.62
C GLN A 142 -4.62 -9.68 -8.14
N LYS A 143 -4.32 -9.86 -6.84
CA LYS A 143 -2.97 -9.68 -6.33
C LYS A 143 -2.00 -10.61 -7.09
N PRO A 144 -0.89 -10.08 -7.63
CA PRO A 144 0.18 -10.87 -8.21
C PRO A 144 0.65 -12.02 -7.30
N VAL A 145 0.84 -13.19 -7.92
CA VAL A 145 1.30 -14.37 -7.17
C VAL A 145 2.71 -14.15 -6.59
N PRO A 146 2.99 -14.58 -5.34
CA PRO A 146 4.26 -14.34 -4.67
C PRO A 146 5.37 -15.34 -5.09
N PHE A 147 5.36 -15.81 -6.34
CA PHE A 147 6.31 -16.78 -6.86
C PHE A 147 6.52 -16.62 -8.37
N ILE A 148 7.52 -17.32 -8.91
CA ILE A 148 7.78 -17.41 -10.36
C ILE A 148 7.27 -18.77 -10.87
N PRO A 149 6.19 -18.81 -11.67
CA PRO A 149 5.62 -20.07 -12.16
C PRO A 149 6.31 -20.59 -13.43
N VAL A 150 6.93 -19.71 -14.23
CA VAL A 150 7.55 -20.07 -15.50
C VAL A 150 8.69 -19.09 -15.87
N LEU A 151 9.69 -19.57 -16.62
CA LEU A 151 10.75 -18.75 -17.20
C LEU A 151 10.51 -18.52 -18.70
N ASP A 152 9.75 -17.47 -19.02
CA ASP A 152 9.34 -17.14 -20.39
C ASP A 152 9.71 -15.70 -20.79
N ALA A 153 9.13 -15.22 -21.90
CA ALA A 153 9.31 -13.85 -22.37
C ALA A 153 8.81 -12.78 -21.39
N ASP A 154 7.92 -13.16 -20.46
CA ASP A 154 7.30 -12.30 -19.47
C ASP A 154 7.97 -12.42 -18.09
N PHE A 155 9.10 -13.13 -17.98
CA PHE A 155 9.91 -13.20 -16.75
C PHE A 155 10.18 -11.84 -16.10
N GLY A 156 10.35 -10.78 -16.89
CA GLY A 156 10.51 -9.42 -16.35
C GLY A 156 9.30 -8.92 -15.58
N ILE A 157 8.10 -9.27 -16.01
CA ILE A 157 6.83 -8.96 -15.33
C ILE A 157 6.73 -9.82 -14.07
N TRP A 158 6.90 -11.14 -14.20
CA TRP A 158 6.88 -12.07 -13.06
C TRP A 158 7.82 -11.64 -11.94
N PHE A 159 9.04 -11.26 -12.31
CA PHE A 159 10.09 -10.82 -11.39
C PHE A 159 9.73 -9.51 -10.67
N LYS A 160 9.41 -8.45 -11.42
CA LYS A 160 9.31 -7.08 -10.86
C LYS A 160 7.95 -6.69 -10.32
N LYS A 161 6.86 -7.36 -10.74
CA LYS A 161 5.50 -6.91 -10.41
C LYS A 161 5.25 -7.00 -8.90
N GLU A 162 4.87 -5.90 -8.27
CA GLU A 162 4.43 -5.85 -6.86
C GLU A 162 5.44 -6.43 -5.85
N SER A 163 6.62 -5.83 -5.80
CA SER A 163 7.76 -6.32 -5.00
C SER A 163 8.03 -5.55 -3.70
N LEU A 164 7.13 -4.68 -3.25
CA LEU A 164 7.39 -3.77 -2.13
C LEU A 164 6.62 -4.11 -0.84
N TRP A 165 5.43 -4.68 -0.93
CA TRP A 165 4.57 -4.94 0.24
C TRP A 165 5.22 -5.93 1.24
N GLN A 166 6.13 -6.77 0.75
CA GLN A 166 6.88 -7.73 1.54
C GLN A 166 7.74 -7.06 2.63
N ALA A 167 8.12 -5.79 2.44
CA ALA A 167 8.86 -5.03 3.45
C ALA A 167 7.98 -4.68 4.67
N GLU A 168 6.67 -4.68 4.51
CA GLU A 168 5.70 -4.36 5.56
C GLU A 168 5.06 -5.61 6.19
N ASP A 169 4.99 -6.73 5.45
CA ASP A 169 4.44 -8.01 5.92
C ASP A 169 5.44 -9.16 5.71
N ILE A 170 6.46 -9.22 6.59
CA ILE A 170 7.53 -10.23 6.51
C ILE A 170 7.02 -11.65 6.82
N ASP A 171 5.95 -11.76 7.62
CA ASP A 171 5.35 -13.02 8.03
C ASP A 171 4.76 -13.81 6.86
N ALA A 172 4.38 -13.10 5.80
CA ALA A 172 3.88 -13.61 4.53
C ALA A 172 4.98 -13.89 3.50
N VAL A 173 6.25 -13.55 3.78
CA VAL A 173 7.38 -13.85 2.90
C VAL A 173 7.82 -15.29 3.12
N PHE A 174 8.25 -15.95 2.04
CA PHE A 174 8.80 -17.29 2.09
C PHE A 174 9.97 -17.35 3.09
N ASP A 175 9.89 -18.27 4.05
CA ASP A 175 10.83 -18.46 5.17
C ASP A 175 11.03 -17.24 6.09
N GLN A 176 10.20 -16.18 5.96
CA GLN A 176 10.24 -14.96 6.79
C GLN A 176 11.63 -14.27 6.78
N ASP A 177 12.39 -14.46 5.71
CA ASP A 177 13.77 -14.00 5.62
C ASP A 177 13.84 -12.57 5.05
N LEU A 178 14.30 -11.64 5.90
CA LEU A 178 14.50 -10.23 5.56
C LEU A 178 15.50 -10.02 4.43
N GLN A 179 16.48 -10.92 4.22
CA GLN A 179 17.50 -10.78 3.18
C GLN A 179 16.93 -10.93 1.77
N ARG A 180 15.72 -11.48 1.63
CA ARG A 180 15.04 -11.69 0.35
C ARG A 180 14.27 -10.49 -0.14
N VAL A 181 13.98 -9.55 0.77
CA VAL A 181 12.99 -8.49 0.59
C VAL A 181 13.64 -7.20 0.12
N ALA A 182 13.00 -6.55 -0.85
CA ALA A 182 13.41 -5.22 -1.30
C ALA A 182 12.96 -4.12 -0.31
N ILE A 183 13.91 -3.55 0.43
CA ILE A 183 13.68 -2.37 1.30
C ILE A 183 14.24 -1.14 0.59
N LEU A 184 13.37 -0.16 0.34
CA LEU A 184 13.77 1.10 -0.30
C LEU A 184 14.42 2.03 0.73
N GLN A 185 15.73 2.23 0.63
CA GLN A 185 16.47 3.11 1.53
C GLN A 185 17.46 4.00 0.77
N GLY A 186 17.46 5.30 1.09
CA GLY A 186 18.42 6.26 0.53
C GLY A 186 19.80 6.15 1.19
N PRO A 187 20.91 6.00 0.44
CA PRO A 187 22.24 5.77 1.00
C PRO A 187 22.78 6.97 1.79
N VAL A 188 22.38 8.20 1.45
CA VAL A 188 22.77 9.40 2.21
C VAL A 188 21.91 9.56 3.45
N ALA A 189 20.62 9.23 3.36
CA ALA A 189 19.68 9.40 4.45
C ALA A 189 19.94 8.39 5.58
N VAL A 190 20.35 7.15 5.25
CA VAL A 190 20.53 6.05 6.22
C VAL A 190 21.42 6.41 7.41
N ARG A 191 22.46 7.23 7.21
CA ARG A 191 23.38 7.66 8.29
C ARG A 191 22.71 8.49 9.40
N HIS A 192 21.51 9.03 9.14
CA HIS A 192 20.73 9.82 10.08
C HIS A 192 19.70 8.98 10.85
N PHE A 193 19.40 7.76 10.40
CA PHE A 193 18.52 6.83 11.12
C PHE A 193 19.34 6.05 12.15
N ARG A 194 19.26 6.46 13.42
CA ARG A 194 20.09 5.91 14.52
C ARG A 194 19.30 5.07 15.53
N THR A 195 17.98 5.10 15.47
CA THR A 195 17.10 4.42 16.42
C THR A 195 15.82 4.00 15.71
N THR A 196 15.27 2.86 16.13
CA THR A 196 13.98 2.31 15.68
C THR A 196 12.82 2.81 16.53
N GLU A 197 13.09 3.37 17.70
CA GLU A 197 12.07 3.71 18.71
C GLU A 197 11.47 5.11 18.54
N ALA A 198 12.04 5.92 17.64
CA ALA A 198 11.61 7.30 17.46
C ALA A 198 10.26 7.35 16.74
N THR A 199 9.28 8.00 17.37
CA THR A 199 8.00 8.29 16.72
C THR A 199 8.18 9.33 15.61
N ALA A 200 7.31 9.30 14.59
CA ALA A 200 7.31 10.31 13.52
C ALA A 200 7.23 11.74 14.08
N GLY A 201 6.41 11.97 15.11
CA GLY A 201 6.31 13.27 15.77
C GLY A 201 7.58 13.71 16.48
N ALA A 202 8.31 12.79 17.12
CA ALA A 202 9.59 13.10 17.76
C ALA A 202 10.66 13.48 16.71
N ILE A 203 10.71 12.76 15.58
CA ILE A 203 11.64 13.04 14.48
C ILE A 203 11.36 14.43 13.90
N LEU A 204 10.10 14.71 13.54
CA LEU A 204 9.71 15.96 12.91
C LEU A 204 9.90 17.16 13.86
N ARG A 205 9.52 17.04 15.14
CA ARG A 205 9.76 18.08 16.14
C ARG A 205 11.24 18.33 16.40
N GLY A 206 12.06 17.28 16.37
CA GLY A 206 13.52 17.43 16.51
C GLY A 206 14.14 18.24 15.37
N ILE A 207 13.69 17.98 14.13
CA ILE A 207 14.11 18.74 12.95
C ILE A 207 13.63 20.19 13.05
N GLU A 208 12.35 20.40 13.36
CA GLU A 208 11.74 21.71 13.54
C GLU A 208 12.48 22.53 14.60
N ALA A 209 12.69 21.99 15.80
CA ALA A 209 13.39 22.67 16.88
C ALA A 209 14.82 23.07 16.48
N GLY A 210 15.52 22.19 15.74
CA GLY A 210 16.85 22.48 15.20
C GLY A 210 16.84 23.62 14.18
N LEU A 211 15.83 23.68 13.31
CA LEU A 211 15.67 24.78 12.34
C LEU A 211 15.30 26.09 13.02
N VAL A 212 14.34 26.08 13.95
CA VAL A 212 13.92 27.25 14.74
C VAL A 212 15.10 27.81 15.52
N SER A 213 15.89 26.97 16.18
CA SER A 213 17.06 27.41 16.94
C SER A 213 18.09 28.13 16.06
N ARG A 214 18.36 27.61 14.85
CA ARG A 214 19.29 28.25 13.91
C ARG A 214 18.75 29.57 13.37
N LEU A 215 17.50 29.58 12.94
CA LEU A 215 16.83 30.78 12.44
C LEU A 215 16.78 31.88 13.50
N LEU A 216 16.47 31.54 14.75
CA LEU A 216 16.45 32.47 15.86
C LEU A 216 17.84 33.08 16.11
N ALA A 217 18.89 32.27 16.07
CA ALA A 217 20.26 32.74 16.26
C ALA A 217 20.73 33.65 15.12
N GLU A 218 20.48 33.25 13.87
CA GLU A 218 20.97 33.94 12.66
C GLU A 218 20.21 35.24 12.36
N GLU A 219 18.87 35.21 12.41
CA GLU A 219 18.04 36.34 11.97
C GLU A 219 17.56 37.23 13.12
N TYR A 220 17.41 36.66 14.31
CA TYR A 220 16.82 37.35 15.47
C TYR A 220 17.81 37.55 16.63
N GLY A 221 19.09 37.21 16.42
CA GLY A 221 20.14 37.37 17.44
C GLY A 221 19.89 36.58 18.72
N GLY A 222 19.19 35.45 18.62
CA GLY A 222 18.82 34.60 19.76
C GLY A 222 17.66 35.14 20.61
N ASN A 223 16.99 36.21 20.20
CA ASN A 223 15.94 36.85 20.98
C ASN A 223 14.54 36.58 20.40
N GLU A 224 13.77 35.72 21.06
CA GLU A 224 12.40 35.38 20.66
C GLU A 224 11.45 36.58 20.64
N GLY A 225 11.71 37.62 21.44
CA GLY A 225 10.92 38.85 21.44
C GLY A 225 11.01 39.65 20.14
N ARG A 226 12.00 39.36 19.29
CA ARG A 226 12.15 39.98 17.96
C ARG A 226 11.39 39.22 16.87
N VAL A 227 10.91 38.01 17.15
CA VAL A 227 10.15 37.22 16.18
C VAL A 227 8.76 37.84 16.01
N PRO A 228 8.35 38.20 14.77
CA PRO A 228 7.03 38.76 14.52
C PRO A 228 5.92 37.84 15.00
N ARG A 229 4.97 38.41 15.73
CA ARG A 229 3.80 37.68 16.22
C ARG A 229 2.61 37.95 15.31
N LYS A 230 1.86 36.90 15.01
CA LYS A 230 0.56 36.95 14.36
C LYS A 230 -0.37 36.03 15.11
N ASP A 231 -1.64 36.41 15.21
CA ASP A 231 -2.66 35.62 15.91
C ASP A 231 -2.86 34.25 15.26
N PHE A 232 -2.66 34.17 13.94
CA PHE A 232 -2.69 32.93 13.19
C PHE A 232 -1.72 32.97 12.00
N LEU A 233 -1.15 31.81 11.67
CA LEU A 233 -0.38 31.59 10.46
C LEU A 233 -1.33 31.14 9.36
N CYS A 234 -1.87 32.09 8.58
CA CYS A 234 -2.56 31.79 7.34
C CYS A 234 -1.62 31.93 6.14
N PRO A 235 -1.83 31.17 5.05
CA PRO A 235 -1.25 31.51 3.75
C PRO A 235 -1.54 32.99 3.45
N HIS A 236 -0.51 33.75 3.07
CA HIS A 236 -0.70 35.13 2.64
C HIS A 236 -1.58 35.13 1.39
N VAL A 237 -2.69 35.84 1.46
CA VAL A 237 -3.55 36.08 0.31
C VAL A 237 -3.19 37.47 -0.18
N ASP A 238 -2.61 37.57 -1.38
CA ASP A 238 -2.29 38.86 -1.99
C ASP A 238 -3.56 39.70 -2.10
N GLY A 239 -3.63 40.79 -1.35
CA GLY A 239 -4.79 41.69 -1.29
C GLY A 239 -5.11 42.44 -2.59
N ALA A 240 -4.43 42.12 -3.71
CA ALA A 240 -4.73 42.67 -5.03
C ALA A 240 -6.01 42.05 -5.66
N THR A 241 -6.50 40.92 -5.13
CA THR A 241 -7.75 40.30 -5.58
C THR A 241 -8.83 40.50 -4.51
N ASN A 242 -9.72 41.46 -4.74
CA ASN A 242 -10.75 41.91 -3.78
C ASN A 242 -11.87 40.90 -3.46
N ALA A 243 -11.70 39.61 -3.73
CA ALA A 243 -12.61 38.56 -3.28
C ALA A 243 -11.95 37.20 -3.45
N HIS A 244 -11.89 36.41 -2.38
CA HIS A 244 -11.42 35.03 -2.44
C HIS A 244 -12.41 34.08 -1.77
N ILE A 245 -12.77 33.00 -2.47
CA ILE A 245 -13.60 31.92 -1.94
C ILE A 245 -12.68 30.77 -1.57
N LEU A 246 -12.50 30.52 -0.28
CA LEU A 246 -11.87 29.31 0.23
C LEU A 246 -12.93 28.21 0.35
N GLN A 247 -12.77 27.15 -0.43
CA GLN A 247 -13.58 25.94 -0.29
C GLN A 247 -12.95 25.02 0.76
N THR A 248 -13.68 24.75 1.83
CA THR A 248 -13.33 23.71 2.81
C THR A 248 -14.20 22.48 2.57
N ALA A 249 -13.88 21.37 3.24
CA ALA A 249 -14.69 20.15 3.18
C ALA A 249 -16.12 20.34 3.74
N THR A 250 -16.34 21.39 4.55
CA THR A 250 -17.59 21.64 5.29
C THR A 250 -18.28 22.96 4.93
N GLY A 251 -17.74 23.74 3.99
CA GLY A 251 -18.33 25.03 3.61
C GLY A 251 -17.50 25.88 2.66
N LYS A 252 -17.99 27.09 2.40
CA LYS A 252 -17.32 28.14 1.62
C LYS A 252 -17.09 29.36 2.50
N ILE A 253 -15.87 29.87 2.53
CA ILE A 253 -15.53 31.12 3.22
C ILE A 253 -15.16 32.14 2.14
N ALA A 254 -15.98 33.17 1.96
CA ALA A 254 -15.64 34.30 1.11
C ALA A 254 -15.00 35.40 1.97
N CYS A 255 -13.81 35.86 1.59
CA CYS A 255 -13.12 36.97 2.23
C CYS A 255 -13.15 38.20 1.34
N GLN A 256 -13.51 39.35 1.92
CA GLN A 256 -13.43 40.68 1.30
C GLN A 256 -12.61 41.61 2.20
N VAL A 257 -11.74 42.41 1.61
CA VAL A 257 -10.97 43.43 2.33
C VAL A 257 -11.45 44.81 1.86
N ARG A 258 -11.80 45.69 2.78
CA ARG A 258 -12.27 47.05 2.51
C ARG A 258 -11.45 48.06 3.30
N ALA A 259 -11.32 49.27 2.77
CA ALA A 259 -10.74 50.38 3.52
C ALA A 259 -11.68 50.76 4.67
N HIS A 260 -11.16 50.79 5.89
CA HIS A 260 -11.94 51.20 7.05
C HIS A 260 -12.10 52.73 7.07
N ALA A 261 -13.16 53.24 7.72
CA ALA A 261 -13.41 54.68 7.81
C ALA A 261 -12.28 55.46 8.54
N THR A 262 -11.50 54.76 9.37
CA THR A 262 -10.30 55.32 10.03
C THR A 262 -9.09 55.20 9.08
N PRO A 263 -8.38 56.31 8.78
CA PRO A 263 -7.19 56.28 7.94
C PRO A 263 -6.12 55.34 8.51
N GLY A 264 -5.60 54.43 7.69
CA GLY A 264 -4.58 53.45 8.08
C GLY A 264 -5.12 52.08 8.52
N HIS A 265 -6.43 51.92 8.67
CA HIS A 265 -7.04 50.64 9.04
C HIS A 265 -7.71 49.95 7.83
N THR A 266 -7.68 48.62 7.84
CA THR A 266 -8.36 47.76 6.85
C THR A 266 -9.37 46.88 7.56
N GLU A 267 -10.58 46.80 6.99
CA GLU A 267 -11.65 45.93 7.45
C GLU A 267 -11.64 44.63 6.63
N HIS A 268 -11.56 43.49 7.32
CA HIS A 268 -11.66 42.18 6.69
C HIS A 268 -13.03 41.57 7.03
N ILE A 269 -13.82 41.32 5.99
CA ILE A 269 -15.16 40.73 6.09
C ILE A 269 -15.07 39.28 5.61
N TYR A 270 -15.48 38.36 6.48
CA TYR A 270 -15.55 36.94 6.15
C TYR A 270 -17.02 36.47 6.15
N ASP A 271 -17.50 36.07 4.98
CA ASP A 271 -18.81 35.43 4.80
C ASP A 271 -18.62 33.90 4.84
N ILE A 272 -19.11 33.27 5.90
CA ILE A 272 -18.95 31.83 6.11
C ILE A 272 -20.27 31.13 5.80
N VAL A 273 -20.31 30.37 4.72
CA VAL A 273 -21.44 29.52 4.33
C VAL A 273 -21.10 28.07 4.66
N GLY A 274 -21.57 27.59 5.81
CA GLY A 274 -21.33 26.24 6.34
C GLY A 274 -21.04 26.25 7.84
N GLY A 275 -20.87 25.07 8.44
CA GLY A 275 -20.59 24.93 9.88
C GLY A 275 -19.15 25.36 10.21
N LEU A 276 -19.01 26.34 11.10
CA LEU A 276 -17.72 26.63 11.75
C LEU A 276 -17.30 25.41 12.59
N PRO A 277 -16.02 25.01 12.59
CA PRO A 277 -15.55 24.03 13.57
C PRO A 277 -15.76 24.62 14.98
N PRO A 278 -16.16 23.80 15.97
CA PRO A 278 -16.46 24.28 17.31
C PRO A 278 -15.22 24.98 17.90
N SER A 279 -15.42 26.21 18.39
CA SER A 279 -14.36 27.01 18.99
C SER A 279 -13.82 26.34 20.26
N LEU A 280 -12.51 26.12 20.34
CA LEU A 280 -11.84 25.93 21.62
C LEU A 280 -11.92 27.26 22.39
N ALA A 281 -12.56 27.24 23.54
CA ALA A 281 -12.79 28.41 24.37
C ALA A 281 -11.46 29.03 24.81
N SER A 282 -11.19 30.26 24.39
CA SER A 282 -10.22 31.16 25.05
C SER A 282 -10.88 32.52 25.22
N GLY A 283 -11.03 32.91 26.48
CA GLY A 283 -11.68 34.15 26.86
C GLY A 283 -10.81 35.36 26.59
N GLU A 284 -11.08 36.03 25.48
CA GLU A 284 -10.91 37.48 25.32
C GLU A 284 -12.10 37.98 24.49
N GLY A 285 -12.57 39.19 24.76
CA GLY A 285 -13.90 39.67 24.36
C GLY A 285 -14.10 39.82 22.86
N PHE A 286 -14.62 38.77 22.21
CA PHE A 286 -15.24 38.84 20.89
C PHE A 286 -16.70 39.28 21.03
N SER A 287 -17.05 40.44 20.49
CA SER A 287 -18.47 40.79 20.29
C SER A 287 -18.91 40.26 18.93
N ILE A 288 -19.74 39.21 18.95
CA ILE A 288 -20.45 38.69 17.79
C ILE A 288 -21.86 39.29 17.84
N GLU A 289 -22.19 40.22 16.94
CA GLU A 289 -23.57 40.67 16.78
C GLU A 289 -24.35 39.64 15.95
N GLY A 290 -25.42 39.10 16.54
CA GLY A 290 -26.31 38.11 15.91
C GLY A 290 -26.48 36.85 16.75
N ARG A 291 -27.31 36.90 17.81
CA ARG A 291 -27.89 35.70 18.43
C ARG A 291 -29.36 35.57 18.01
N PRO A 292 -29.81 34.38 17.59
CA PRO A 292 -31.14 33.90 17.92
C PRO A 292 -31.09 32.89 19.07
N ASN A 293 -32.13 32.92 19.89
CA ASN A 293 -32.41 31.92 20.91
C ASN A 293 -32.80 30.59 20.25
N ASN A 294 -32.36 29.50 20.87
CA ASN A 294 -32.66 28.10 20.56
C ASN A 294 -31.99 27.52 19.30
N GLY A 295 -31.51 26.29 19.45
CA GLY A 295 -30.54 25.67 18.58
C GLY A 295 -31.10 25.29 17.22
N GLU A 296 -30.52 25.88 16.18
CA GLU A 296 -30.26 25.35 14.84
C GLU A 296 -29.55 26.51 14.10
N PHE A 297 -28.25 26.35 13.79
CA PHE A 297 -27.51 27.36 13.04
C PHE A 297 -27.85 27.21 11.54
N GLU A 298 -28.92 27.85 11.10
CA GLU A 298 -29.14 28.12 9.68
C GLU A 298 -28.61 29.51 9.30
N CYS A 299 -27.68 29.48 8.33
CA CYS A 299 -27.29 30.53 7.39
C CYS A 299 -26.89 31.93 7.88
N GLY A 300 -25.60 32.24 7.66
CA GLY A 300 -25.11 33.61 7.41
C GLY A 300 -24.53 34.32 8.62
N ALA A 301 -23.32 33.93 9.05
CA ALA A 301 -22.54 34.71 10.00
C ALA A 301 -21.53 35.58 9.23
N ILE A 302 -21.59 36.90 9.43
CA ILE A 302 -20.60 37.85 8.93
C ILE A 302 -19.68 38.20 10.10
N LEU A 303 -18.40 37.84 10.00
CA LEU A 303 -17.40 38.18 11.01
C LEU A 303 -16.59 39.39 10.53
N HIS A 304 -16.71 40.50 11.27
CA HIS A 304 -15.91 41.71 11.06
C HIS A 304 -14.68 41.65 11.96
N ILE A 305 -13.49 41.54 11.36
CA ILE A 305 -12.22 41.64 12.08
C ILE A 305 -11.54 42.95 11.69
N HIS A 306 -11.36 43.83 12.68
CA HIS A 306 -10.62 45.07 12.52
C HIS A 306 -9.16 44.83 12.92
N CYS A 307 -8.24 44.91 11.96
CA CYS A 307 -6.80 44.92 12.24
C CYS A 307 -6.30 46.38 12.29
N ALA A 308 -5.43 46.66 13.25
CA ALA A 308 -4.67 47.92 13.37
C ALA A 308 -3.30 47.77 12.70
#